data_AF-A0A090ZHK1-F1
#
_entry.id   AF-A0A090ZHK1-F1
#
_cell.length_a   1.000
_cell.length_b   1.000
_cell.length_c   1.000
_cell.angle_alpha   90.00
_cell.angle_beta   90.00
_cell.angle_gamma   90.00
#
_symmetry.space_group_name_H-M   'P 1'
#
loop_
_entity.id
_entity.type
_entity.pdbx_description
1 polymer ?
#
loop_
_entity_poly.entity_id
_entity_poly.type
_entity_poly.pdbx_seq_one_letter_code
_entity_poly.pdbx_strand_id
1 'polypeptide(L)'
;MTRYREVLTKITVHPLFWAIIAIGIFTARFKELILLFCIVLIHELGHAFAAAHYKWRIKQIQLLPFGGVAELEEHGNKPLKEELVVVMAGPIQHVWMIAVAYMLYRIGWVTDDLYHFFVWNNVLILGFNLLPIWPLDGGKVLFNVLSHRFPYLQAHEKMMKISCVFFSVILGWQLLWNSNNIMMWVLLLFLSVSLYQEWKQRRYAFMRFLLERYYGNKRGIEKIAPIEVKTEERLYTIFTKFRRGYKHSIIVQGKYKEHYTLDENELLYAYFTEKRTASSIEELIG
;
A
#
# COMPACT_ATOMS: atom_id res chain seq x y z
N MET A 1 -11.08 5.04 -25.98
CA MET A 1 -10.59 3.68 -25.65
C MET A 1 -10.97 3.37 -24.21
N THR A 2 -11.51 2.19 -23.91
CA THR A 2 -11.94 1.83 -22.54
C THR A 2 -10.74 1.84 -21.60
N ARG A 3 -10.84 2.49 -20.42
CA ARG A 3 -9.76 2.61 -19.42
C ARG A 3 -9.09 1.28 -19.05
N TYR A 4 -9.84 0.18 -19.12
CA TYR A 4 -9.34 -1.18 -18.95
C TYR A 4 -8.28 -1.60 -19.99
N ARG A 5 -8.33 -1.07 -21.22
CA ARG A 5 -7.27 -1.30 -22.23
C ARG A 5 -5.99 -0.55 -21.91
N GLU A 6 -6.10 0.64 -21.31
CA GLU A 6 -4.91 1.39 -20.85
C GLU A 6 -4.15 0.65 -19.75
N VAL A 7 -4.86 -0.10 -18.89
CA VAL A 7 -4.23 -0.97 -17.88
C VAL A 7 -3.28 -1.96 -18.53
N LEU A 8 -3.75 -2.64 -19.58
CA LEU A 8 -2.95 -3.66 -20.29
C LEU A 8 -1.72 -3.05 -20.98
N THR A 9 -1.82 -1.82 -21.48
CA THR A 9 -0.68 -1.11 -22.10
C THR A 9 0.41 -0.69 -21.12
N LYS A 10 0.14 -0.75 -19.81
CA LYS A 10 1.07 -0.33 -18.74
C LYS A 10 1.81 -1.50 -18.09
N ILE A 11 1.60 -2.73 -18.58
CA ILE A 11 2.29 -3.91 -18.10
C ILE A 11 3.73 -3.89 -18.62
N THR A 12 4.67 -4.03 -17.71
CA THR A 12 6.10 -4.04 -17.99
C THR A 12 6.75 -5.19 -17.24
N VAL A 13 7.78 -5.75 -17.85
CA VAL A 13 8.50 -6.90 -17.30
C VAL A 13 9.89 -6.44 -16.89
N HIS A 14 10.25 -6.60 -15.61
CA HIS A 14 11.57 -6.20 -15.13
C HIS A 14 12.66 -7.09 -15.74
N PRO A 15 13.86 -6.58 -16.10
CA PRO A 15 14.92 -7.38 -16.73
C PRO A 15 15.27 -8.69 -16.00
N LEU A 16 15.28 -8.68 -14.66
CA LEU A 16 15.52 -9.87 -13.83
C LEU A 16 14.53 -11.02 -14.08
N PHE A 17 13.31 -10.71 -14.54
CA PHE A 17 12.30 -11.70 -14.89
C PHE A 17 12.79 -12.61 -16.04
N TRP A 18 13.45 -12.03 -17.05
CA TRP A 18 13.99 -12.78 -18.18
C TRP A 18 15.11 -13.73 -17.75
N ALA A 19 15.93 -13.32 -16.79
CA ALA A 19 16.95 -14.19 -16.20
C ALA A 19 16.32 -15.40 -15.49
N ILE A 20 15.22 -15.19 -14.75
CA ILE A 20 14.49 -16.28 -14.08
C ILE A 20 13.82 -17.21 -15.10
N ILE A 21 13.23 -16.68 -16.17
CA ILE A 21 12.71 -17.51 -17.28
C ILE A 21 13.83 -18.38 -17.85
N ALA A 22 15.00 -17.80 -18.15
CA ALA A 22 16.11 -18.55 -18.71
C ALA A 22 16.52 -19.72 -17.79
N ILE A 23 16.66 -19.47 -16.48
CA ILE A 23 16.94 -20.52 -15.48
C ILE A 23 15.82 -21.58 -15.45
N GLY A 24 14.55 -21.17 -15.54
CA GLY A 24 13.40 -22.07 -15.60
C GLY A 24 13.43 -22.99 -16.82
N ILE A 25 13.84 -22.46 -17.98
CA ILE A 25 14.04 -23.26 -19.21
C ILE A 25 15.18 -24.25 -19.02
N PHE A 26 16.34 -23.81 -18.49
CA PHE A 26 17.48 -24.69 -18.23
C PHE A 26 17.18 -25.79 -17.22
N THR A 27 16.30 -25.52 -16.25
CA THR A 27 15.89 -26.49 -15.22
C THR A 27 14.66 -27.33 -15.63
N ALA A 28 14.16 -27.17 -16.86
CA ALA A 28 12.94 -27.80 -17.37
C ALA A 28 11.66 -27.54 -16.55
N ARG A 29 11.64 -26.47 -15.74
CA ARG A 29 10.50 -26.05 -14.89
C ARG A 29 9.72 -24.87 -15.48
N PHE A 30 9.72 -24.74 -16.80
CA PHE A 30 9.15 -23.60 -17.49
C PHE A 30 7.62 -23.51 -17.29
N LYS A 31 6.93 -24.65 -17.19
CA LYS A 31 5.46 -24.70 -17.03
C LYS A 31 5.04 -24.13 -15.68
N GLU A 32 5.69 -24.56 -14.61
CA GLU A 32 5.47 -24.10 -13.24
C GLU A 32 5.71 -22.60 -13.12
N LEU A 33 6.77 -22.12 -13.76
CA LEU A 33 7.15 -20.73 -13.75
C LEU A 33 6.16 -19.84 -14.52
N ILE A 34 5.71 -20.26 -15.71
CA ILE A 34 4.65 -19.55 -16.45
C ILE A 34 3.37 -19.50 -15.62
N LEU A 35 3.01 -20.61 -15.00
CA LEU A 35 1.81 -20.70 -14.17
C LEU A 35 1.87 -19.76 -12.96
N LEU A 36 3.01 -19.72 -12.25
CA LEU A 36 3.26 -18.78 -11.15
C LEU A 36 3.12 -17.34 -11.61
N PHE A 37 3.69 -17.00 -12.78
CA PHE A 37 3.58 -15.65 -13.34
C PHE A 37 2.16 -15.30 -13.76
N CYS A 38 1.40 -16.23 -14.34
CA CYS A 38 -0.01 -16.02 -14.61
C CYS A 38 -0.78 -15.73 -13.32
N ILE A 39 -0.49 -16.45 -12.22
CA ILE A 39 -1.14 -16.21 -10.94
C ILE A 39 -0.87 -14.79 -10.42
N VAL A 40 0.40 -14.39 -10.38
CA VAL A 40 0.80 -13.05 -9.93
C VAL A 40 0.26 -11.97 -10.85
N LEU A 41 0.29 -12.16 -12.17
CA LEU A 41 -0.24 -11.20 -13.12
C LEU A 41 -1.75 -10.98 -12.94
N ILE A 42 -2.53 -12.07 -12.81
CA ILE A 42 -3.97 -11.96 -12.58
C ILE A 42 -4.25 -11.25 -11.26
N HIS A 43 -3.49 -11.55 -10.20
CA HIS A 43 -3.57 -10.85 -8.92
C HIS A 43 -3.36 -9.34 -9.08
N GLU A 44 -2.27 -8.90 -9.72
CA GLU A 44 -1.99 -7.47 -9.95
C GLU A 44 -3.04 -6.79 -10.84
N LEU A 45 -3.55 -7.51 -11.85
CA LEU A 45 -4.64 -7.03 -12.69
C LEU A 45 -5.91 -6.80 -11.86
N GLY A 46 -6.15 -7.59 -10.82
CA GLY A 46 -7.23 -7.36 -9.86
C GLY A 46 -7.15 -5.97 -9.25
N HIS A 47 -5.99 -5.60 -8.69
CA HIS A 47 -5.77 -4.25 -8.16
C HIS A 47 -5.93 -3.17 -9.23
N ALA A 48 -5.30 -3.36 -10.39
CA ALA A 48 -5.28 -2.36 -11.43
C ALA A 48 -6.66 -2.11 -12.04
N PHE A 49 -7.48 -3.14 -12.23
CA PHE A 49 -8.85 -2.98 -12.72
C PHE A 49 -9.76 -2.31 -11.70
N ALA A 50 -9.59 -2.61 -10.40
CA ALA A 50 -10.31 -1.90 -9.34
C ALA A 50 -9.89 -0.41 -9.28
N ALA A 51 -8.60 -0.12 -9.38
CA ALA A 51 -8.08 1.25 -9.43
C ALA A 51 -8.62 2.01 -10.65
N ALA A 52 -8.65 1.37 -11.82
CA ALA A 52 -9.20 1.95 -13.04
C ALA A 52 -10.71 2.25 -12.92
N HIS A 53 -11.47 1.39 -12.22
CA HIS A 53 -12.89 1.60 -11.94
C HIS A 53 -13.10 2.87 -11.10
N TYR A 54 -12.30 3.08 -10.05
CA TYR A 54 -12.32 4.30 -9.23
C TYR A 54 -11.61 5.51 -9.86
N LYS A 55 -11.21 5.40 -11.13
CA LYS A 55 -10.58 6.48 -11.90
C LYS A 55 -9.21 6.89 -11.36
N TRP A 56 -8.52 5.99 -10.67
CA TRP A 56 -7.18 6.25 -10.19
C TRP A 56 -6.17 6.26 -11.35
N ARG A 57 -5.13 7.09 -11.23
CA ARG A 57 -4.06 7.17 -12.24
C ARG A 57 -3.04 6.08 -11.98
N ILE A 58 -3.06 5.07 -12.84
CA ILE A 58 -2.09 3.96 -12.85
C ILE A 58 -0.86 4.41 -13.65
N LYS A 59 0.34 4.32 -13.09
CA LYS A 59 1.59 4.61 -13.81
C LYS A 59 2.06 3.41 -14.59
N GLN A 60 2.26 2.29 -13.89
CA GLN A 60 2.90 1.10 -14.41
C GLN A 60 2.51 -0.11 -13.59
N ILE A 61 2.39 -1.27 -14.23
CA ILE A 61 2.29 -2.57 -13.57
C ILE A 61 3.59 -3.30 -13.90
N GLN A 62 4.44 -3.47 -12.89
CA GLN A 62 5.74 -4.09 -13.08
C GLN A 62 5.73 -5.51 -12.51
N LEU A 63 5.98 -6.49 -13.38
CA LEU A 63 6.20 -7.86 -12.95
C LEU A 63 7.66 -8.03 -12.52
N LEU A 64 7.83 -8.42 -11.26
CA LEU A 64 9.11 -8.76 -10.65
C LEU A 64 9.24 -10.29 -10.54
N PRO A 65 10.46 -10.82 -10.46
CA PRO A 65 10.66 -12.25 -10.30
C PRO A 65 10.04 -12.84 -9.01
N PHE A 66 9.80 -12.01 -8.00
CA PHE A 66 9.28 -12.41 -6.69
C PHE A 66 7.89 -11.82 -6.39
N GLY A 67 7.19 -11.29 -7.39
CA GLY A 67 5.88 -10.67 -7.22
C GLY A 67 5.53 -9.68 -8.33
N GLY A 68 4.55 -8.82 -8.08
CA GLY A 68 4.23 -7.69 -8.94
C GLY A 68 4.17 -6.41 -8.12
N VAL A 69 4.31 -5.27 -8.79
CA VAL A 69 4.05 -3.97 -8.19
C VAL A 69 3.21 -3.15 -9.17
N ALA A 70 1.97 -2.86 -8.78
CA ALA A 70 1.17 -1.82 -9.41
C ALA A 70 1.51 -0.44 -8.82
N GLU A 71 2.19 0.42 -9.59
CA GLU A 71 2.48 1.79 -9.19
C GLU A 71 1.27 2.71 -9.48
N LEU A 72 0.68 3.26 -8.42
CA LEU A 72 -0.48 4.16 -8.47
C LEU A 72 -0.06 5.59 -8.08
N GLU A 73 -0.64 6.63 -8.69
CA GLU A 73 -0.24 8.01 -8.37
C GLU A 73 -0.92 8.58 -7.12
N GLU A 74 -2.12 8.15 -6.80
CA GLU A 74 -2.86 8.69 -5.66
C GLU A 74 -2.50 7.89 -4.41
N HIS A 75 -1.84 8.54 -3.46
CA HIS A 75 -1.37 7.90 -2.23
C HIS A 75 -1.82 8.74 -1.04
N GLY A 76 -2.78 8.22 -0.28
CA GLY A 76 -2.99 8.66 1.10
C GLY A 76 -4.17 9.60 1.34
N ASN A 77 -4.99 9.93 0.35
CA ASN A 77 -6.22 10.71 0.61
C ASN A 77 -7.46 10.27 -0.17
N LYS A 78 -7.47 9.05 -0.71
CA LYS A 78 -8.69 8.45 -1.27
C LYS A 78 -9.63 7.97 -0.15
N PRO A 79 -10.95 7.89 -0.40
CA PRO A 79 -11.88 7.35 0.57
C PRO A 79 -11.48 5.94 1.00
N LEU A 80 -11.57 5.65 2.29
CA LEU A 80 -11.14 4.38 2.87
C LEU A 80 -11.75 3.17 2.14
N LYS A 81 -13.03 3.27 1.76
CA LYS A 81 -13.74 2.22 1.02
C LYS A 81 -13.10 1.93 -0.34
N GLU A 82 -12.73 2.96 -1.10
CA GLU A 82 -12.09 2.78 -2.41
C GLU A 82 -10.76 2.05 -2.26
N GLU A 83 -9.92 2.49 -1.31
CA GLU A 83 -8.61 1.89 -1.09
C GLU A 83 -8.70 0.44 -0.64
N LEU A 84 -9.63 0.13 0.26
CA LEU A 84 -9.86 -1.24 0.70
C LEU A 84 -10.34 -2.13 -0.45
N VAL A 85 -11.21 -1.64 -1.32
CA VAL A 85 -11.65 -2.41 -2.50
C VAL A 85 -10.48 -2.63 -3.45
N VAL A 86 -9.67 -1.61 -3.73
CA VAL A 86 -8.50 -1.74 -4.62
C VAL A 86 -7.49 -2.74 -4.06
N VAL A 87 -7.15 -2.65 -2.77
CA VAL A 87 -6.20 -3.57 -2.14
C VAL A 87 -6.77 -4.99 -2.00
N MET A 88 -8.07 -5.17 -1.78
CA MET A 88 -8.67 -6.51 -1.71
C MET A 88 -8.91 -7.15 -3.08
N ALA A 89 -8.94 -6.36 -4.16
CA ALA A 89 -9.25 -6.85 -5.49
C ALA A 89 -8.21 -7.86 -6.02
N GLY A 90 -6.93 -7.76 -5.62
CA GLY A 90 -5.90 -8.75 -5.96
C GLY A 90 -6.11 -10.09 -5.25
N PRO A 91 -6.16 -10.13 -3.90
CA PRO A 91 -6.46 -11.34 -3.12
C PRO A 91 -7.72 -12.09 -3.57
N ILE A 92 -8.78 -11.36 -3.93
CA ILE A 92 -10.05 -11.94 -4.40
C ILE A 92 -9.86 -12.76 -5.70
N GLN A 93 -8.86 -12.44 -6.53
CA GLN A 93 -8.66 -13.17 -7.78
C GLN A 93 -8.35 -14.66 -7.57
N HIS A 94 -7.66 -15.00 -6.48
CA HIS A 94 -7.32 -16.39 -6.18
C HIS A 94 -8.55 -17.28 -5.98
N VAL A 95 -9.67 -16.73 -5.49
CA VAL A 95 -10.89 -17.49 -5.19
C VAL A 95 -11.50 -18.07 -6.46
N TRP A 96 -11.73 -17.23 -7.47
CA TRP A 96 -12.32 -17.71 -8.72
C TRP A 96 -11.32 -18.54 -9.53
N MET A 97 -10.03 -18.22 -9.47
CA MET A 97 -8.99 -19.00 -10.12
C MET A 97 -8.96 -20.44 -9.61
N ILE A 98 -9.02 -20.64 -8.29
CA ILE A 98 -9.10 -21.98 -7.68
C ILE A 98 -10.40 -22.68 -8.10
N ALA A 99 -11.53 -21.97 -8.11
CA ALA A 99 -12.81 -22.55 -8.53
C ALA A 99 -12.78 -23.03 -10.00
N VAL A 100 -12.21 -22.23 -10.91
CA VAL A 100 -12.03 -22.59 -12.32
C VAL A 100 -11.07 -23.79 -12.44
N ALA A 101 -9.95 -23.78 -11.72
CA ALA A 101 -9.01 -24.92 -11.73
C ALA A 101 -9.67 -26.22 -11.25
N TYR A 102 -10.53 -26.14 -10.22
CA TYR A 102 -11.31 -27.29 -9.76
C TYR A 102 -12.27 -27.81 -10.83
N MET A 103 -12.99 -26.92 -11.53
CA MET A 103 -13.87 -27.33 -12.63
C MET A 103 -13.09 -28.01 -13.76
N LEU A 104 -11.96 -27.44 -14.17
CA LEU A 104 -11.11 -27.99 -15.23
C LEU A 104 -10.50 -29.34 -14.86
N TYR A 105 -10.16 -29.54 -13.58
CA TYR A 105 -9.74 -30.84 -13.06
C TYR A 105 -10.87 -31.88 -13.13
N ARG A 106 -12.09 -31.51 -12.72
CA ARG A 106 -13.25 -32.43 -12.72
C ARG A 106 -13.67 -32.91 -14.11
N ILE A 107 -13.43 -32.11 -15.16
CA ILE A 107 -13.70 -32.49 -16.55
C ILE A 107 -12.53 -33.22 -17.23
N GLY A 108 -11.42 -33.44 -16.52
CA GLY A 108 -10.25 -34.16 -17.01
C GLY A 108 -9.34 -33.37 -17.95
N TRP A 109 -9.47 -32.04 -18.00
CA TRP A 109 -8.61 -31.18 -18.85
C TRP A 109 -7.28 -30.84 -18.20
N VAL A 110 -7.18 -31.00 -16.87
CA VAL A 110 -6.00 -30.69 -16.06
C VAL A 110 -5.55 -31.94 -15.32
N THR A 111 -4.26 -32.24 -15.37
CA THR A 111 -3.67 -33.37 -14.63
C THR A 111 -3.67 -33.11 -13.13
N ASP A 112 -3.67 -34.18 -12.34
CA ASP A 112 -3.67 -34.11 -10.88
C ASP A 112 -2.51 -33.27 -10.32
N ASP A 113 -1.30 -33.53 -10.81
CA ASP A 113 -0.08 -32.78 -10.42
C ASP A 113 -0.21 -31.28 -10.70
N LEU A 114 -0.74 -30.90 -11.86
CA LEU A 114 -0.87 -29.51 -12.27
C LEU A 114 -1.95 -28.78 -11.46
N TYR A 115 -3.06 -29.46 -11.17
CA TYR A 115 -4.12 -28.94 -10.32
C TYR A 115 -3.61 -28.68 -8.90
N HIS A 116 -2.98 -29.68 -8.26
CA HIS A 116 -2.44 -29.53 -6.91
C HIS A 116 -1.36 -28.45 -6.83
N PHE A 117 -0.46 -28.40 -7.82
CA PHE A 117 0.53 -27.34 -7.91
C PHE A 117 -0.11 -25.96 -8.05
N PHE A 118 -1.10 -25.78 -8.94
CA PHE A 118 -1.79 -24.50 -9.13
C PHE A 118 -2.51 -24.03 -7.86
N VAL A 119 -3.28 -24.92 -7.22
CA VAL A 119 -4.03 -24.58 -6.00
C VAL A 119 -3.08 -24.25 -4.86
N TRP A 120 -2.02 -25.04 -4.67
CA TRP A 120 -1.02 -24.78 -3.63
C TRP A 120 -0.37 -23.40 -3.80
N ASN A 121 0.05 -23.04 -5.02
CA ASN A 121 0.64 -21.73 -5.28
C ASN A 121 -0.35 -20.58 -5.09
N ASN A 122 -1.62 -20.73 -5.49
CA ASN A 122 -2.64 -19.71 -5.24
C ASN A 122 -2.87 -19.50 -3.74
N VAL A 123 -3.00 -20.58 -2.96
CA VAL A 123 -3.19 -20.50 -1.51
C VAL A 123 -1.97 -19.89 -0.84
N LEU A 124 -0.75 -20.25 -1.26
CA LEU A 124 0.48 -19.70 -0.71
C LEU A 124 0.61 -18.20 -1.02
N ILE A 125 0.41 -17.78 -2.28
CA ILE A 125 0.50 -16.37 -2.66
C ILE A 125 -0.59 -15.55 -1.97
N LEU A 126 -1.81 -16.06 -1.88
CA LEU A 126 -2.90 -15.43 -1.14
C LEU A 126 -2.55 -15.28 0.34
N GLY A 127 -2.13 -16.38 0.99
CA GLY A 127 -1.79 -16.38 2.42
C GLY A 127 -0.62 -15.44 2.73
N PHE A 128 0.40 -15.43 1.87
CA PHE A 128 1.54 -14.53 2.00
C PHE A 128 1.12 -13.07 1.85
N ASN A 129 0.36 -12.71 0.80
CA ASN A 129 -0.08 -11.33 0.59
C ASN A 129 -1.03 -10.82 1.67
N LEU A 130 -1.77 -11.69 2.36
CA LEU A 130 -2.64 -11.29 3.47
C LEU A 130 -1.91 -11.10 4.81
N LEU A 131 -0.60 -11.37 4.88
CA LEU A 131 0.18 -11.11 6.09
C LEU A 131 0.18 -9.60 6.41
N PRO A 132 0.10 -9.22 7.71
CA PRO A 132 0.08 -7.83 8.15
C PRO A 132 1.50 -7.22 8.17
N ILE A 133 2.20 -7.33 7.04
CA ILE A 133 3.57 -6.83 6.84
C ILE A 133 3.54 -5.86 5.67
N TRP A 134 4.06 -4.65 5.84
CA TRP A 134 4.25 -3.76 4.70
C TRP A 134 5.39 -4.27 3.82
N PRO A 135 5.28 -4.30 2.47
CA PRO A 135 4.26 -3.70 1.61
C PRO A 135 3.19 -4.69 1.11
N LEU A 136 2.98 -5.83 1.78
CA LEU A 136 1.98 -6.82 1.39
C LEU A 136 0.56 -6.26 1.54
N ASP A 137 -0.40 -6.83 0.83
CA ASP A 137 -1.76 -6.31 0.79
C ASP A 137 -2.46 -6.31 2.15
N GLY A 138 -2.26 -7.34 2.96
CA GLY A 138 -2.74 -7.38 4.35
C GLY A 138 -2.16 -6.24 5.19
N GLY A 139 -0.88 -5.90 4.97
CA GLY A 139 -0.24 -4.74 5.55
C GLY A 139 -0.83 -3.42 5.06
N LYS A 140 -1.13 -3.28 3.76
CA LYS A 140 -1.80 -2.10 3.20
C LYS A 140 -3.23 -1.93 3.75
N VAL A 141 -4.00 -3.02 3.85
CA VAL A 141 -5.33 -3.03 4.48
C VAL A 141 -5.24 -2.54 5.93
N LEU A 142 -4.32 -3.11 6.71
CA LEU A 142 -4.12 -2.73 8.10
C LEU A 142 -3.71 -1.26 8.24
N PHE A 143 -2.78 -0.78 7.40
CA PHE A 143 -2.36 0.62 7.38
C PHE A 143 -3.51 1.57 7.06
N ASN A 144 -4.37 1.22 6.09
CA ASN A 144 -5.55 2.02 5.73
C ASN A 144 -6.52 2.15 6.92
N VAL A 145 -6.76 1.05 7.65
CA VAL A 145 -7.59 1.08 8.86
C VAL A 145 -6.93 1.91 9.97
N LEU A 146 -5.64 1.71 10.23
CA LEU A 146 -4.89 2.45 11.26
C LEU A 146 -4.85 3.94 10.97
N SER A 147 -4.68 4.34 9.72
CA SER A 147 -4.54 5.75 9.29
C SER A 147 -5.86 6.53 9.27
N HIS A 148 -7.00 5.83 9.33
CA HIS A 148 -8.30 6.43 9.62
C HIS A 148 -8.54 6.57 11.14
N ARG A 149 -7.98 5.68 11.96
CA ARG A 149 -8.16 5.70 13.43
C ARG A 149 -7.18 6.61 14.15
N PHE A 150 -5.94 6.67 13.70
CA PHE A 150 -4.83 7.41 14.31
C PHE A 150 -4.27 8.46 13.33
N PRO A 151 -3.56 9.49 13.83
CA PRO A 151 -2.84 10.42 12.96
C PRO A 151 -1.88 9.70 12.01
N TYR A 152 -1.69 10.23 10.81
CA TYR A 152 -0.99 9.54 9.72
C TYR A 152 0.40 9.01 10.14
N LEU A 153 1.20 9.84 10.81
CA LEU A 153 2.52 9.44 11.31
C LEU A 153 2.46 8.32 12.35
N GLN A 154 1.52 8.40 13.29
CA GLN A 154 1.33 7.37 14.31
C GLN A 154 0.85 6.05 13.70
N ALA A 155 -0.03 6.10 12.70
CA ALA A 155 -0.49 4.93 11.97
C ALA A 155 0.66 4.24 11.25
N HIS A 156 1.54 5.02 10.61
CA HIS A 156 2.74 4.51 9.96
C HIS A 156 3.71 3.87 10.96
N GLU A 157 3.99 4.52 12.08
CA GLU A 157 4.82 3.95 13.15
C GLU A 157 4.27 2.63 13.70
N LYS A 158 2.95 2.55 13.92
CA LYS A 158 2.29 1.32 14.35
C LYS A 158 2.39 0.23 13.29
N MET A 159 2.18 0.57 12.02
CA MET A 159 2.31 -0.39 10.92
C MET A 159 3.73 -0.95 10.82
N MET A 160 4.75 -0.11 10.98
CA MET A 160 6.15 -0.56 10.99
C MET A 160 6.45 -1.48 12.18
N LYS A 161 5.96 -1.15 13.39
CA LYS A 161 6.12 -2.04 14.56
C LYS A 161 5.46 -3.40 14.33
N ILE A 162 4.23 -3.42 13.81
CA ILE A 162 3.52 -4.67 13.51
C ILE A 162 4.27 -5.47 12.45
N SER A 163 4.73 -4.81 11.38
CA SER A 163 5.52 -5.45 10.32
C SER A 163 6.80 -6.08 10.87
N CYS A 164 7.54 -5.36 11.74
CA CYS A 164 8.75 -5.89 12.37
C CYS A 164 8.46 -7.12 13.24
N VAL A 165 7.39 -7.11 14.03
CA VAL A 165 7.00 -8.26 14.87
C VAL A 165 6.72 -9.49 14.01
N PHE A 166 5.86 -9.36 12.99
CA PHE A 166 5.53 -10.48 12.11
C PHE A 166 6.75 -10.94 11.30
N PHE A 167 7.57 -10.02 10.81
CA PHE A 167 8.82 -10.34 10.13
C PHE A 167 9.78 -11.13 11.03
N SER A 168 9.96 -10.72 12.30
CA SER A 168 10.80 -11.44 13.27
C SER A 168 10.28 -12.85 13.57
N VAL A 169 8.96 -13.05 13.62
CA VAL A 169 8.35 -14.39 13.80
C VAL A 169 8.67 -15.29 12.60
N ILE A 170 8.49 -14.79 11.37
CA ILE A 170 8.79 -15.57 10.15
C ILE A 170 10.29 -15.87 10.05
N LEU A 171 11.14 -14.89 10.38
CA LEU A 171 12.59 -15.07 10.39
C LEU A 171 13.02 -16.13 11.44
N GLY A 172 12.44 -16.08 12.64
CA GLY A 172 12.69 -17.09 13.68
C GLY A 172 12.26 -18.49 13.25
N TRP A 173 11.08 -18.61 12.63
CA TRP A 173 10.60 -19.88 12.07
C TRP A 173 11.55 -20.41 10.97
N GLN A 174 11.98 -19.54 10.06
CA GLN A 174 12.91 -19.89 8.98
C GLN A 174 14.26 -20.39 9.52
N LEU A 175 14.81 -19.73 10.54
CA LEU A 175 16.07 -20.11 11.17
C LEU A 175 16.00 -21.47 11.88
N LEU A 176 14.89 -21.77 12.53
CA LEU A 176 14.76 -22.95 13.40
C LEU A 176 14.28 -24.20 12.65
N TRP A 177 13.35 -24.07 11.69
CA TRP A 177 12.71 -25.22 11.02
C TRP A 177 13.02 -25.37 9.53
N ASN A 178 13.45 -24.32 8.83
CA ASN A 178 13.55 -24.34 7.36
C ASN A 178 14.81 -23.66 6.80
N SER A 179 15.93 -23.78 7.51
CA SER A 179 17.18 -23.06 7.20
C SER A 179 17.71 -23.29 5.78
N ASN A 180 17.39 -24.42 5.17
CA ASN A 180 17.92 -24.84 3.88
C ASN A 180 17.16 -24.26 2.67
N ASN A 181 15.99 -23.63 2.88
CA ASN A 181 15.19 -23.11 1.78
C ASN A 181 15.68 -21.72 1.31
N ILE A 182 16.48 -21.71 0.25
CA ILE A 182 17.08 -20.48 -0.33
C ILE A 182 15.99 -19.48 -0.77
N MET A 183 14.85 -19.96 -1.30
CA MET A 183 13.79 -19.08 -1.78
C MET A 183 13.19 -18.23 -0.65
N MET A 184 12.98 -18.84 0.52
CA MET A 184 12.50 -18.12 1.70
C MET A 184 13.51 -17.06 2.17
N TRP A 185 14.82 -17.33 2.08
CA TRP A 185 15.85 -16.33 2.38
C TRP A 185 15.81 -15.14 1.43
N VAL A 186 15.61 -15.38 0.13
CA VAL A 186 15.47 -14.32 -0.86
C VAL A 186 14.22 -13.48 -0.59
N LEU A 187 13.09 -14.10 -0.26
CA LEU A 187 11.86 -13.39 0.13
C LEU A 187 12.03 -12.55 1.40
N LEU A 188 12.70 -13.08 2.42
CA LEU A 188 13.00 -12.35 3.65
C LEU A 188 13.95 -11.18 3.41
N LEU A 189 14.95 -11.35 2.54
CA LEU A 189 15.84 -10.26 2.13
C LEU A 189 15.05 -9.16 1.41
N PHE A 190 14.17 -9.54 0.49
CA PHE A 190 13.29 -8.60 -0.20
C PHE A 190 12.41 -7.82 0.78
N LEU A 191 11.71 -8.51 1.70
CA LEU A 191 10.88 -7.87 2.73
C LEU A 191 11.71 -6.93 3.63
N SER A 192 12.93 -7.34 4.01
CA SER A 192 13.84 -6.52 4.81
C SER A 192 14.18 -5.21 4.10
N VAL A 193 14.54 -5.31 2.81
CA VAL A 193 14.86 -4.15 1.98
C VAL A 193 13.63 -3.25 1.81
N SER A 194 12.45 -3.81 1.55
CA SER A 194 11.20 -3.05 1.42
C SER A 194 10.84 -2.32 2.72
N LEU A 195 10.94 -2.97 3.88
CA LEU A 195 10.68 -2.35 5.19
C LEU A 195 11.68 -1.22 5.48
N TYR A 196 12.96 -1.44 5.17
CA TYR A 196 13.98 -0.41 5.33
C TYR A 196 13.74 0.80 4.42
N GLN A 197 13.39 0.57 3.14
CA GLN A 197 13.05 1.62 2.19
C GLN A 197 11.85 2.43 2.67
N GLU A 198 10.79 1.76 3.12
CA GLU A 198 9.59 2.42 3.64
C GLU A 198 9.92 3.29 4.86
N TRP A 199 10.66 2.74 5.83
CA TRP A 199 11.07 3.48 7.02
C TRP A 199 11.90 4.72 6.68
N LYS A 200 12.81 4.60 5.70
CA LYS A 200 13.62 5.73 5.21
C LYS A 200 12.75 6.77 4.49
N GLN A 201 11.72 6.34 3.76
CA GLN A 201 10.84 7.20 2.98
C GLN A 201 9.65 7.77 3.78
N ARG A 202 9.47 7.40 5.06
CA ARG A 202 8.34 7.85 5.90
C ARG A 202 8.06 9.35 5.89
N ARG A 203 9.12 10.18 5.87
CA ARG A 203 9.00 11.64 5.85
C ARG A 203 8.48 12.14 4.50
N TYR A 204 8.95 11.54 3.41
CA TYR A 204 8.45 11.83 2.06
C TYR A 204 6.99 11.40 1.91
N ALA A 205 6.63 10.23 2.45
CA ALA A 205 5.24 9.76 2.46
C ALA A 205 4.32 10.74 3.23
N PHE A 206 4.75 11.23 4.39
CA PHE A 206 4.01 12.24 5.15
C PHE A 206 3.90 13.58 4.40
N MET A 207 4.97 14.05 3.78
CA MET A 207 4.93 15.28 2.98
C MET A 207 4.00 15.16 1.77
N ARG A 208 4.01 14.01 1.10
CA ARG A 208 3.09 13.72 -0.01
C ARG A 208 1.64 13.71 0.46
N PHE A 209 1.36 13.12 1.63
CA PHE A 209 0.04 13.18 2.27
C PHE A 209 -0.44 14.62 2.49
N LEU A 210 0.43 15.51 3.02
CA LEU A 210 0.08 16.92 3.22
C LEU A 210 -0.12 17.68 1.89
N LEU A 211 0.71 17.41 0.87
CA LEU A 211 0.57 18.00 -0.46
C LEU A 211 -0.73 17.56 -1.15
N GLU A 212 -1.07 16.28 -1.10
CA GLU A 212 -2.31 15.75 -1.68
C GLU A 212 -3.54 16.29 -0.93
N ARG A 213 -3.40 16.62 0.35
CA ARG A 213 -4.46 17.30 1.10
C ARG A 213 -4.69 18.74 0.66
N TYR A 214 -3.62 19.45 0.30
CA TYR A 214 -3.68 20.85 -0.11
C TYR A 214 -4.07 21.02 -1.60
N TYR A 215 -3.39 20.30 -2.50
CA TYR A 215 -3.60 20.39 -3.96
C TYR A 215 -4.60 19.36 -4.51
N GLY A 216 -4.91 18.31 -3.75
CA GLY A 216 -5.77 17.24 -4.22
C GLY A 216 -7.20 17.69 -4.44
N ASN A 217 -7.88 16.99 -5.35
CA ASN A 217 -9.27 17.28 -5.69
C ASN A 217 -10.15 17.11 -4.44
N LYS A 218 -10.73 18.21 -3.94
CA LYS A 218 -11.63 18.25 -2.77
C LYS A 218 -12.86 17.37 -3.01
N ARG A 219 -12.81 16.08 -2.65
CA ARG A 219 -13.96 15.17 -2.77
C ARG A 219 -14.24 14.48 -1.44
N GLY A 220 -15.49 14.59 -1.02
CA GLY A 220 -16.10 13.87 0.11
C GLY A 220 -15.46 14.16 1.47
N ILE A 221 -15.81 15.28 2.09
CA ILE A 221 -15.54 15.48 3.52
C ILE A 221 -16.43 14.48 4.26
N GLU A 222 -15.84 13.45 4.89
CA GLU A 222 -16.65 12.50 5.66
C GLU A 222 -16.96 13.06 7.06
N LYS A 223 -15.99 13.72 7.74
CA LYS A 223 -16.15 14.21 9.13
C LYS A 223 -15.29 15.44 9.42
N ILE A 224 -15.76 16.35 10.27
CA ILE A 224 -14.97 17.47 10.81
C ILE A 224 -14.52 17.10 12.23
N ALA A 225 -13.24 17.30 12.56
CA ALA A 225 -12.70 17.08 13.89
C ALA A 225 -11.90 18.29 14.38
N PRO A 226 -12.20 18.86 15.55
CA PRO A 226 -11.41 19.97 16.09
C PRO A 226 -10.02 19.50 16.54
N ILE A 227 -9.01 20.35 16.37
CA ILE A 227 -7.69 20.21 16.98
C ILE A 227 -7.45 21.46 17.81
N GLU A 228 -7.32 21.27 19.13
CA GLU A 228 -6.93 22.33 20.04
C GLU A 228 -5.40 22.50 20.04
N VAL A 229 -4.96 23.74 19.92
CA VAL A 229 -3.55 24.12 19.84
C VAL A 229 -3.29 25.38 20.64
N LYS A 230 -2.08 25.46 21.22
CA LYS A 230 -1.58 26.69 21.84
C LYS A 230 -0.97 27.60 20.77
N THR A 231 -0.95 28.91 20.99
CA THR A 231 -0.36 29.90 20.06
C THR A 231 1.12 29.64 19.75
N GLU A 232 1.85 29.06 20.71
CA GLU A 232 3.29 28.76 20.60
C GLU A 232 3.58 27.47 19.79
N GLU A 233 2.57 26.67 19.45
CA GLU A 233 2.78 25.44 18.69
C GLU A 233 3.22 25.74 17.24
N ARG A 234 4.23 25.00 16.77
CA ARG A 234 4.70 25.06 15.38
C ARG A 234 3.71 24.38 14.44
N LEU A 235 3.60 24.90 13.21
CA LEU A 235 2.74 24.34 12.16
C LEU A 235 2.98 22.84 11.94
N TYR A 236 4.25 22.41 11.89
CA TYR A 236 4.60 21.01 11.69
C TYR A 236 3.99 20.10 12.78
N THR A 237 4.03 20.53 14.05
CA THR A 237 3.45 19.77 15.17
C THR A 237 1.95 19.58 15.01
N ILE A 238 1.26 20.58 14.48
CA ILE A 238 -0.18 20.53 14.22
C ILE A 238 -0.48 19.55 13.08
N PHE A 239 0.32 19.58 12.02
CA PHE A 239 0.19 18.63 10.91
C PHE A 239 0.41 17.18 11.37
N THR A 240 1.24 16.93 12.38
CA THR A 240 1.40 15.56 12.92
C THR A 240 0.12 14.98 13.53
N LYS A 241 -0.83 15.84 13.92
CA LYS A 241 -2.14 15.46 14.47
C LYS A 241 -3.17 15.17 13.37
N PHE A 242 -2.85 15.41 12.09
CA PHE A 242 -3.79 15.20 10.98
C PHE A 242 -4.08 13.71 10.73
N ARG A 243 -5.37 13.43 10.55
CA ARG A 243 -5.93 12.10 10.24
C ARG A 243 -6.50 12.04 8.83
N ARG A 244 -6.51 10.85 8.23
CA ARG A 244 -7.14 10.60 6.92
C ARG A 244 -8.66 10.54 7.06
N GLY A 245 -9.39 11.12 6.11
CA GLY A 245 -10.86 11.13 6.09
C GLY A 245 -11.55 12.10 7.05
N TYR A 246 -10.80 12.88 7.83
CA TYR A 246 -11.32 13.97 8.65
C TYR A 246 -10.85 15.29 8.06
N LYS A 247 -11.66 16.35 8.09
CA LYS A 247 -11.22 17.75 7.94
C LYS A 247 -10.99 18.32 9.34
N HIS A 248 -9.89 19.03 9.57
CA HIS A 248 -9.55 19.55 10.88
C HIS A 248 -9.83 21.05 10.94
N SER A 249 -10.57 21.46 11.97
CA SER A 249 -10.71 22.87 12.35
C SER A 249 -9.74 23.13 13.50
N ILE A 250 -8.88 24.12 13.37
CA ILE A 250 -7.83 24.39 14.35
C ILE A 250 -8.34 25.46 15.29
N ILE A 251 -8.53 25.08 16.56
CA ILE A 251 -9.00 25.98 17.62
C ILE A 251 -7.78 26.42 18.41
N VAL A 252 -7.40 27.69 18.24
CA VAL A 252 -6.26 28.30 18.90
C VAL A 252 -6.71 28.91 20.22
N GLN A 253 -6.10 28.48 21.33
CA GLN A 253 -6.32 29.06 22.65
C GLN A 253 -5.34 30.23 22.85
N GLY A 254 -5.86 31.46 22.85
CA GLY A 254 -5.10 32.67 23.13
C GLY A 254 -4.80 32.85 24.62
N LYS A 255 -3.80 33.68 24.94
CA LYS A 255 -3.38 34.01 26.32
C LYS A 255 -4.49 34.68 27.16
N TYR A 256 -5.50 35.27 26.52
CA TYR A 256 -6.57 36.05 27.17
C TYR A 256 -8.00 35.49 26.93
N LYS A 257 -8.19 34.17 26.94
CA LYS A 257 -9.49 33.48 26.68
C LYS A 257 -10.11 33.71 25.28
N GLU A 258 -9.38 34.33 24.36
CA GLU A 258 -9.82 34.41 22.97
C GLU A 258 -9.61 33.08 22.26
N HIS A 259 -10.62 32.66 21.49
CA HIS A 259 -10.58 31.45 20.68
C HIS A 259 -10.62 31.85 19.20
N TYR A 260 -9.54 31.56 18.48
CA TYR A 260 -9.49 31.74 17.04
C TYR A 260 -9.70 30.38 16.37
N THR A 261 -10.59 30.32 15.39
CA THR A 261 -10.80 29.12 14.57
C THR A 261 -10.19 29.32 13.20
N LEU A 262 -9.17 28.54 12.87
CA LEU A 262 -8.51 28.56 11.56
C LEU A 262 -8.91 27.31 10.75
N ASP A 263 -8.99 27.46 9.42
CA ASP A 263 -9.16 26.31 8.53
C ASP A 263 -7.81 25.64 8.26
N GLU A 264 -7.80 24.31 8.11
CA GLU A 264 -6.57 23.60 7.79
C GLU A 264 -5.90 24.07 6.49
N ASN A 265 -6.69 24.57 5.54
CA ASN A 265 -6.19 25.07 4.26
C ASN A 265 -5.35 26.34 4.42
N GLU A 266 -5.65 27.18 5.42
CA GLU A 266 -4.87 28.40 5.70
C GLU A 266 -3.48 28.03 6.22
N LEU A 267 -3.40 27.06 7.13
CA LEU A 267 -2.14 26.56 7.65
C LEU A 267 -1.32 25.86 6.56
N LEU A 268 -1.96 25.05 5.71
CA LEU A 268 -1.30 24.41 4.57
C LEU A 268 -0.81 25.45 3.55
N TYR A 269 -1.58 26.50 3.29
CA TYR A 269 -1.17 27.61 2.42
C TYR A 269 0.08 28.32 2.95
N ALA A 270 0.09 28.70 4.23
CA ALA A 270 1.24 29.34 4.87
C ALA A 270 2.50 28.46 4.83
N TYR A 271 2.34 27.15 5.05
CA TYR A 271 3.47 26.23 5.02
C TYR A 271 4.04 26.00 3.60
N PHE A 272 3.17 25.74 2.61
CA PHE A 272 3.60 25.36 1.26
C PHE A 272 3.86 26.54 0.33
N THR A 273 3.04 27.58 0.42
CA THR A 273 3.07 28.71 -0.52
C THR A 273 3.92 29.85 0.04
N GLU A 274 3.71 30.22 1.29
CA GLU A 274 4.51 31.27 1.96
C GLU A 274 5.84 30.75 2.51
N LYS A 275 6.09 29.44 2.43
CA LYS A 275 7.31 28.77 2.92
C LYS A 275 7.61 29.02 4.42
N ARG A 276 6.58 29.32 5.22
CA ARG A 276 6.70 29.51 6.68
C ARG A 276 6.82 28.14 7.38
N THR A 277 7.94 27.46 7.17
CA THR A 277 8.12 26.07 7.65
C THR A 277 8.43 25.96 9.14
N ALA A 278 8.93 27.04 9.76
CA ALA A 278 9.33 27.09 11.16
C ALA A 278 8.43 27.98 12.05
N SER A 279 7.43 28.65 11.47
CA SER A 279 6.61 29.63 12.19
C SER A 279 5.69 28.96 13.22
N SER A 280 5.41 29.69 14.28
CA SER A 280 4.34 29.38 15.23
C SER A 280 2.99 29.84 14.67
N ILE A 281 1.89 29.42 15.32
CA ILE A 281 0.56 29.98 15.02
C ILE A 281 0.47 31.47 15.39
N GLU A 282 1.16 31.90 16.44
CA GLU A 282 1.18 33.30 16.87
C GLU A 282 1.63 34.24 15.74
N GLU A 283 2.69 33.86 15.00
CA GLU A 283 3.21 34.61 13.85
C GLU A 283 2.27 34.62 12.62
N LEU A 284 1.22 33.81 12.65
CA LEU A 284 0.24 33.67 11.57
C LEU A 284 -1.05 34.45 11.86
N ILE A 285 -1.35 34.68 13.14
CA ILE A 285 -2.51 35.45 13.61
C ILE A 285 -2.16 36.92 13.87
N GLY A 286 -0.90 37.21 14.23
CA GLY A 286 -0.36 38.57 14.42
C GLY A 286 0.10 39.23 13.12
#